data_AF-A0AAV3R335-F1
#
_entry.id   AF-A0AAV3R335-F1
#
_cell.length_a   1.000
_cell.length_b   1.000
_cell.length_c   1.000
_cell.angle_alpha   90.00
_cell.angle_beta   90.00
_cell.angle_gamma   90.00
#
_symmetry.space_group_name_H-M   'P 1'
#
loop_
_entity.id
_entity.type
_entity.pdbx_description
1 polymer ?
#
loop_
_entity_poly.entity_id
_entity_poly.type
_entity_poly.pdbx_seq_one_letter_code
_entity_poly.pdbx_strand_id
1 'polypeptide(L)'
;MPKFKTFSGLGDPSNHLKSFDSQLSLWANDEEVYARAFPSSLSGQALKWFHKLPPHSIDCWPDAVDLFMDNFGASIVNDAYETALMEIQKKRGETLRSYATQIEEVPPTYQQPTKR
;
A
#
# COMPACT_ATOMS: atom_id res chain seq x y z
N MET A 1 20.37 -6.90 -12.10
CA MET A 1 19.11 -6.94 -11.34
C MET A 1 17.97 -6.61 -12.31
N PRO A 2 16.88 -7.39 -12.33
CA PRO A 2 15.70 -7.08 -13.15
C PRO A 2 15.12 -5.71 -12.78
N LYS A 3 14.46 -5.05 -13.74
CA LYS A 3 13.78 -3.79 -13.48
C LYS A 3 12.40 -4.09 -12.91
N PHE A 4 12.24 -3.92 -11.60
CA PHE A 4 10.96 -4.12 -10.94
C PHE A 4 9.98 -2.99 -11.25
N LYS A 5 8.70 -3.33 -11.41
CA LYS A 5 7.63 -2.36 -11.19
C LYS A 5 7.76 -1.82 -9.76
N THR A 6 7.71 -0.50 -9.60
CA THR A 6 7.87 0.11 -8.27
C THR A 6 6.53 0.35 -7.60
N PHE A 7 6.49 0.17 -6.28
CA PHE A 7 5.36 0.51 -5.43
C PHE A 7 5.67 1.76 -4.60
N SER A 8 4.84 2.79 -4.74
CA SER A 8 5.04 4.08 -4.08
C SER A 8 4.41 4.15 -2.67
N GLY A 9 3.59 3.17 -2.31
CA GLY A 9 2.70 3.21 -1.13
C GLY A 9 1.21 3.29 -1.46
N LEU A 10 0.84 3.39 -2.74
CA LEU A 10 -0.54 3.48 -3.22
C LEU A 10 -0.90 2.29 -4.11
N GLY A 11 -2.18 1.92 -4.11
CA GLY A 11 -2.72 0.78 -4.84
C GLY A 11 -2.67 -0.52 -4.03
N ASP A 12 -2.71 -1.66 -4.72
CA ASP A 12 -2.80 -2.99 -4.10
C ASP A 12 -1.41 -3.59 -3.78
N PRO A 13 -1.03 -3.70 -2.50
CA PRO A 13 0.25 -4.26 -2.07
C PRO A 13 0.37 -5.76 -2.35
N SER A 14 -0.74 -6.50 -2.33
CA SER A 14 -0.74 -7.94 -2.65
C SER A 14 -0.41 -8.16 -4.13
N ASN A 15 -0.96 -7.32 -5.01
CA ASN A 15 -0.63 -7.36 -6.43
C ASN A 15 0.83 -6.96 -6.69
N HIS A 16 1.37 -6.01 -5.92
CA HIS A 16 2.80 -5.68 -5.99
C HIS A 16 3.66 -6.89 -5.61
N LEU A 17 3.38 -7.56 -4.50
CA LEU A 17 4.12 -8.75 -4.05
C LEU A 17 4.11 -9.88 -5.09
N LYS A 18 2.94 -10.18 -5.68
CA LYS A 18 2.82 -11.18 -6.76
C LYS A 18 3.63 -10.81 -7.99
N SER A 19 3.60 -9.52 -8.37
CA SER A 19 4.36 -9.01 -9.50
C SER A 19 5.87 -9.09 -9.25
N PHE A 20 6.31 -8.75 -8.03
CA PHE A 20 7.70 -8.84 -7.61
C PHE A 20 8.18 -10.30 -7.64
N ASP A 21 7.43 -11.22 -7.05
CA ASP A 21 7.73 -12.66 -7.05
C ASP A 21 7.81 -13.24 -8.46
N SER A 22 6.84 -12.93 -9.33
CA SER A 22 6.85 -13.39 -10.73
C SER A 22 8.05 -12.86 -11.52
N GLN A 23 8.57 -11.67 -11.18
CA GLN A 23 9.74 -11.10 -11.84
C GLN A 23 11.04 -11.68 -11.31
N LEU A 24 11.13 -11.97 -10.00
CA LEU A 24 12.36 -12.41 -9.36
C LEU A 24 12.57 -13.93 -9.42
N SER A 25 11.49 -14.72 -9.40
CA SER A 25 11.51 -16.18 -9.56
C SER A 25 12.16 -16.67 -10.85
N LEU A 26 12.22 -15.80 -11.88
CA LEU A 26 12.94 -16.07 -13.13
C LEU A 26 14.47 -16.05 -12.97
N TRP A 27 14.98 -15.48 -11.89
CA TRP A 27 16.42 -15.25 -11.66
C TRP A 27 16.95 -15.91 -10.39
N ALA A 28 16.11 -16.08 -9.38
CA ALA A 28 16.49 -16.64 -8.09
C ALA A 28 15.31 -17.37 -7.44
N ASN A 29 15.62 -18.38 -6.62
CA ASN A 29 14.66 -19.12 -5.80
C ASN A 29 15.06 -19.09 -4.31
N ASP A 30 15.81 -18.08 -3.90
CA ASP A 30 16.38 -17.94 -2.55
C ASP A 30 15.73 -16.74 -1.84
N GLU A 31 15.13 -17.01 -0.68
CA GLU A 31 14.45 -16.01 0.15
C GLU A 31 15.38 -14.85 0.57
N GLU A 32 16.68 -15.11 0.78
CA GLU A 32 17.64 -14.07 1.11
C GLU A 32 17.88 -13.12 -0.08
N VAL A 33 17.81 -13.65 -1.31
CA VAL A 33 17.88 -12.82 -2.53
C VAL A 33 16.62 -11.97 -2.67
N TYR A 34 15.46 -12.54 -2.35
CA TYR A 34 14.19 -11.81 -2.36
C TYR A 34 14.19 -10.64 -1.38
N ALA A 35 14.53 -10.89 -0.11
CA ALA A 35 14.60 -9.86 0.93
C ALA A 35 15.58 -8.73 0.55
N ARG A 36 16.76 -9.06 0.00
CA ARG A 36 17.75 -8.06 -0.44
C ARG A 36 17.33 -7.29 -1.68
N ALA A 37 16.58 -7.91 -2.59
CA ALA A 37 16.12 -7.26 -3.81
C ALA A 37 14.89 -6.38 -3.57
N PHE A 38 14.08 -6.67 -2.56
CA PHE A 38 12.81 -6.01 -2.31
C PHE A 38 12.85 -4.47 -2.25
N PRO A 39 13.85 -3.82 -1.61
CA PRO A 39 13.91 -2.35 -1.55
C PRO A 39 14.00 -1.69 -2.92
N SER A 40 14.56 -2.38 -3.93
CA SER A 40 14.64 -1.88 -5.29
C SER A 40 13.30 -1.88 -6.05
N SER A 41 12.29 -2.56 -5.49
CA SER A 41 10.91 -2.54 -5.96
C SER A 41 10.06 -1.45 -5.29
N LEU A 42 10.63 -0.65 -4.38
CA LEU A 42 9.91 0.39 -3.64
C LEU A 42 10.29 1.79 -4.12
N SER A 43 9.32 2.71 -4.03
CA SER A 43 9.54 4.13 -4.27
C SER A 43 8.73 4.99 -3.30
N GLY A 44 8.90 6.31 -3.35
CA GLY A 44 8.04 7.24 -2.60
C GLY A 44 7.94 6.95 -1.10
N GLN A 45 6.70 6.79 -0.62
CA GLN A 45 6.41 6.55 0.79
C GLN A 45 6.79 5.13 1.23
N ALA A 46 6.68 4.14 0.35
CA ALA A 46 7.07 2.77 0.64
C ALA A 46 8.58 2.65 0.88
N LEU A 47 9.41 3.29 0.06
CA LEU A 47 10.86 3.29 0.28
C LEU A 47 11.24 4.03 1.57
N LYS A 48 10.56 5.14 1.88
CA LYS A 48 10.76 5.88 3.14
C LYS A 48 10.38 5.04 4.36
N TRP A 49 9.32 4.25 4.27
CA TRP A 49 8.92 3.31 5.32
C TRP A 49 10.01 2.25 5.53
N PHE A 50 10.51 1.65 4.44
CA PHE A 50 11.54 0.62 4.53
C PHE A 50 12.79 1.11 5.25
N HIS A 51 13.26 2.32 4.95
CA HIS A 51 14.43 2.93 5.61
C HIS A 51 14.22 3.29 7.10
N LYS A 52 12.97 3.27 7.59
CA LYS A 52 12.65 3.52 9.00
C LYS A 52 12.57 2.25 9.83
N LEU A 53 12.62 1.07 9.20
CA LEU A 53 12.61 -0.18 9.91
C LEU A 53 13.85 -0.28 10.81
N PRO A 54 13.70 -0.77 12.06
CA PRO A 54 14.85 -1.08 12.89
C PRO A 54 15.83 -2.03 12.18
N PRO A 55 17.13 -1.97 12.50
CA PRO A 55 18.08 -2.98 12.05
C PRO A 55 17.60 -4.39 12.40
N HIS A 56 17.82 -5.36 11.52
CA HIS A 56 17.40 -6.76 11.72
C HIS A 56 15.88 -6.98 11.83
N SER A 57 15.06 -6.07 11.29
CA SER A 57 13.60 -6.29 11.23
C SER A 57 13.18 -7.26 10.11
N ILE A 58 14.06 -7.55 9.17
CA ILE A 58 13.81 -8.44 8.02
C ILE A 58 15.00 -9.39 7.96
N ASP A 59 14.80 -10.62 8.43
CA ASP A 59 15.82 -11.67 8.40
C ASP A 59 15.58 -12.60 7.19
N CYS A 60 14.33 -12.74 6.76
CA CYS A 60 13.94 -13.53 5.58
C CYS A 60 12.82 -12.86 4.77
N TRP A 61 12.50 -13.44 3.61
CA TRP A 61 11.45 -12.92 2.73
C TRP A 61 10.05 -12.86 3.40
N PRO A 62 9.60 -13.88 4.14
CA PRO A 62 8.36 -13.80 4.92
C PRO A 62 8.26 -12.58 5.84
N ASP A 63 9.33 -12.22 6.57
CA ASP A 63 9.32 -11.04 7.44
C ASP A 63 9.06 -9.74 6.66
N ALA A 64 9.66 -9.64 5.47
CA ALA A 64 9.45 -8.49 4.59
C ALA A 64 8.00 -8.41 4.11
N VAL A 65 7.39 -9.54 3.77
CA VAL A 65 5.99 -9.64 3.34
C VAL A 65 5.06 -9.21 4.45
N ASP A 66 5.24 -9.76 5.65
CA ASP A 66 4.38 -9.48 6.80
C ASP A 66 4.46 -8.01 7.20
N LEU A 67 5.66 -7.45 7.38
CA LEU A 67 5.84 -6.03 7.70
C LEU A 67 5.26 -5.11 6.63
N PHE A 68 5.43 -5.47 5.35
CA PHE A 68 4.91 -4.69 4.24
C PHE A 68 3.38 -4.71 4.21
N MET A 69 2.76 -5.87 4.42
CA MET A 69 1.31 -6.03 4.47
C MET A 69 0.70 -5.40 5.72
N ASP A 70 1.37 -5.42 6.86
CA ASP A 70 0.92 -4.71 8.06
C ASP A 70 0.91 -3.20 7.85
N ASN A 71 1.91 -2.66 7.14
CA ASN A 71 2.00 -1.23 6.91
C ASN A 71 1.12 -0.74 5.74
N PHE A 72 1.00 -1.51 4.67
CA PHE A 72 0.33 -1.11 3.44
C PHE A 72 -0.94 -1.89 3.11
N GLY A 73 -1.31 -2.94 3.85
CA GLY A 73 -2.49 -3.77 3.55
C GLY A 73 -3.79 -2.99 3.43
N ALA A 74 -3.91 -1.88 4.18
CA ALA A 74 -5.05 -0.97 4.10
C ALA A 74 -4.96 0.07 2.97
N SER A 75 -3.89 0.12 2.17
CA SER A 75 -3.74 1.11 1.08
C SER A 75 -4.78 0.94 -0.02
N ILE A 76 -5.29 -0.28 -0.21
CA ILE A 76 -6.44 -0.55 -1.10
C ILE A 76 -7.68 0.21 -0.63
N VAL A 77 -7.95 0.14 0.68
CA VAL A 77 -9.09 0.82 1.31
C VAL A 77 -8.91 2.34 1.20
N ASN A 78 -7.71 2.84 1.45
CA ASN A 78 -7.41 4.27 1.35
C ASN A 78 -7.54 4.81 -0.08
N ASP A 79 -7.02 4.10 -1.08
CA ASP A 79 -7.09 4.52 -2.49
C ASP A 79 -8.54 4.55 -3.01
N ALA A 80 -9.33 3.53 -2.65
CA ALA A 80 -10.75 3.48 -2.97
C ALA A 80 -11.57 4.55 -2.22
N TYR A 81 -11.23 4.84 -0.96
CA TYR A 81 -11.85 5.91 -0.19
C TYR A 81 -11.55 7.28 -0.76
N GLU A 82 -10.29 7.56 -1.09
CA GLU A 82 -9.90 8.82 -1.72
C GLU A 82 -10.58 9.00 -3.08
N THR A 83 -10.67 7.94 -3.88
CA THR A 83 -11.42 7.94 -5.14
C THR A 83 -12.89 8.27 -4.91
N ALA A 84 -13.54 7.60 -3.96
CA ALA A 84 -14.94 7.87 -3.61
C ALA A 84 -15.15 9.31 -3.10
N LEU A 85 -14.23 9.84 -2.30
CA LEU A 85 -14.26 11.23 -1.85
C LEU A 85 -14.09 12.24 -3.01
N MET A 86 -13.26 11.93 -4.01
CA MET A 86 -13.10 12.79 -5.19
C MET A 86 -14.38 12.84 -6.05
N GLU A 87 -15.14 11.75 -6.09
CA GLU A 87 -16.45 11.70 -6.74
C GLU A 87 -17.50 12.52 -5.98
N ILE A 88 -17.41 12.59 -4.65
CA ILE A 88 -18.24 13.45 -3.80
C ILE A 88 -17.72 14.91 -3.89
N GLN A 89 -18.03 15.57 -5.00
CA GLN A 89 -17.78 17.01 -5.13
C GLN A 89 -18.85 17.80 -4.36
N LYS A 90 -18.42 18.63 -3.42
CA LYS A 90 -19.29 19.60 -2.75
C LYS A 90 -19.94 20.51 -3.79
N LYS A 91 -21.26 20.46 -3.89
CA LYS A 91 -21.99 21.28 -4.88
C LYS A 91 -22.02 22.75 -4.44
N ARG A 92 -21.96 23.68 -5.40
CA ARG A 92 -22.06 25.12 -5.10
C ARG A 92 -23.44 25.42 -4.51
N GLY A 93 -23.48 25.94 -3.27
CA GLY A 93 -24.72 26.19 -2.52
C GLY A 93 -25.13 25.06 -1.56
N GLU A 94 -24.38 23.97 -1.52
CA GLU A 94 -24.61 22.89 -0.58
C GLU A 94 -24.16 23.25 0.86
N THR A 95 -24.97 22.85 1.84
CA THR A 95 -24.64 23.03 3.25
C THR A 95 -23.57 22.02 3.70
N LEU A 96 -22.75 22.40 4.67
CA LEU A 96 -21.73 21.50 5.22
C LEU A 96 -22.33 20.19 5.79
N ARG A 97 -23.57 20.24 6.31
CA ARG A 97 -24.30 19.06 6.81
C ARG A 97 -24.64 18.08 5.70
N SER A 98 -25.12 18.58 4.56
CA SER A 98 -25.44 17.76 3.37
C SER A 98 -24.19 17.09 2.81
N TYR A 99 -23.10 17.85 2.72
CA TYR A 99 -21.80 17.32 2.29
C TYR A 99 -21.27 16.25 3.26
N ALA A 100 -21.36 16.47 4.58
CA ALA A 100 -20.96 15.48 5.58
C ALA A 100 -21.82 14.20 5.51
N THR A 101 -23.12 14.33 5.26
CA THR A 101 -24.02 13.18 5.10
C THR A 101 -23.61 12.32 3.89
N GLN A 102 -23.22 12.94 2.77
CA GLN A 102 -22.74 12.20 1.59
C GLN A 102 -21.43 11.46 1.84
N ILE A 103 -20.54 12.02 2.66
CA ILE A 103 -19.30 11.34 3.08
C ILE A 103 -19.61 10.17 4.03
N GLU A 104 -20.57 10.34 4.94
CA GLU A 104 -21.05 9.27 5.83
C GLU A 104 -21.73 8.11 5.08
N GLU A 105 -22.29 8.38 3.90
CA GLU A 105 -22.88 7.37 3.00
C GLU A 105 -21.83 6.55 2.23
N VAL A 106 -20.55 6.94 2.24
CA VAL A 106 -19.48 6.10 1.66
C VAL A 106 -19.46 4.76 2.40
N PRO A 107 -19.60 3.60 1.71
CA PRO A 107 -19.77 2.31 2.36
C PRO A 107 -18.67 2.04 3.40
N PRO A 108 -18.99 1.46 4.56
CA PRO A 108 -18.04 1.23 5.65
C PRO A 108 -16.82 0.40 5.25
N THR A 109 -16.94 -0.41 4.19
CA THR A 109 -15.85 -1.20 3.61
C THR A 109 -14.72 -0.35 3.02
N TYR A 110 -14.99 0.92 2.70
CA TYR A 110 -14.01 1.89 2.22
C TYR A 110 -13.64 2.91 3.29
N GLN A 111 -14.33 2.94 4.44
CA GLN A 111 -13.96 3.85 5.52
C GLN A 111 -12.64 3.39 6.15
N GLN A 112 -11.70 4.34 6.33
CA GLN A 112 -10.42 4.01 6.94
C GLN A 112 -10.65 3.49 8.37
N PRO A 113 -9.97 2.40 8.79
CA PRO A 113 -10.03 1.97 10.17
C PRO A 113 -9.54 3.11 11.06
N THR A 114 -10.40 3.56 11.97
CA THR A 114 -10.06 4.58 12.96
C THR A 114 -8.93 4.02 13.83
N LYS A 115 -7.73 4.59 13.70
CA LYS A 115 -6.63 4.29 14.61
C LYS A 115 -7.08 4.65 16.03
N ARG A 116 -7.24 3.63 16.88
CA ARG A 116 -7.48 3.78 18.32
C ARG A 116 -6.19 4.05 19.06
#